data_AF-A0A7W1CUF6-F1
#
_entry.id   AF-A0A7W1CUF6-F1
#
_cell.length_a   1.000
_cell.length_b   1.000
_cell.length_c   1.000
_cell.angle_alpha   90.00
_cell.angle_beta   90.00
_cell.angle_gamma   90.00
#
_symmetry.space_group_name_H-M   'P 1'
#
loop_
_entity.id
_entity.type
_entity.pdbx_description
1 polymer ?
#
loop_
_entity_poly.entity_id
_entity_poly.type
_entity_poly.pdbx_seq_one_letter_code
_entity_poly.pdbx_strand_id
1 'polypeptide(L)'
;MITPSEPTHAAAPCWIVITKSGNFTYTTNTGSGTVTGFRINRATGQLTQLDADGVTAETGEGSTPIDEALSAEQPFSLCAECRNP
;
A
#
# COMPACT_ATOMS: atom_id res chain seq x y z
N MET A 1 -19.15 -10.98 -4.25
CA MET A 1 -18.23 -11.50 -5.29
C MET A 1 -16.81 -11.27 -4.78
N ILE A 2 -15.94 -12.25 -4.86
CA ILE A 2 -14.53 -12.13 -4.43
C ILE A 2 -13.69 -12.03 -5.71
N THR A 3 -12.89 -10.97 -5.84
CA THR A 3 -11.97 -10.80 -6.96
C THR A 3 -10.77 -11.73 -6.83
N PRO A 4 -10.06 -12.04 -7.93
CA PRO A 4 -8.77 -12.71 -7.84
C PRO A 4 -7.79 -11.90 -6.97
N SER A 5 -6.85 -12.59 -6.32
CA SER A 5 -5.79 -11.99 -5.54
C SER A 5 -4.71 -11.42 -6.47
N GLU A 6 -4.37 -10.15 -6.32
CA GLU A 6 -3.23 -9.54 -7.01
C GLU A 6 -1.94 -9.73 -6.19
N PRO A 7 -0.85 -10.22 -6.80
CA PRO A 7 0.44 -10.33 -6.11
C PRO A 7 1.04 -8.95 -5.84
N THR A 8 1.64 -8.76 -4.66
CA THR A 8 2.38 -7.53 -4.33
C THR A 8 3.79 -7.52 -4.89
N HIS A 9 4.32 -8.67 -5.34
CA HIS A 9 5.73 -8.87 -5.75
C HIS A 9 6.76 -8.51 -4.66
N ALA A 10 6.31 -8.40 -3.41
CA ALA A 10 7.09 -8.00 -2.25
C ALA A 10 6.90 -8.98 -1.08
N ALA A 11 7.64 -8.81 0.01
CA ALA A 11 7.71 -9.79 1.09
C ALA A 11 7.03 -9.32 2.38
N ALA A 12 6.28 -10.22 3.01
CA ALA A 12 5.56 -10.00 4.28
C ALA A 12 4.69 -8.72 4.27
N PRO A 13 3.62 -8.68 3.45
CA PRO A 13 2.65 -7.59 3.52
C PRO A 13 1.97 -7.60 4.90
N CYS A 14 1.98 -6.46 5.59
CA CYS A 14 1.51 -6.37 6.98
C CYS A 14 0.32 -5.44 7.17
N TRP A 15 0.20 -4.39 6.37
CA TRP A 15 -0.90 -3.43 6.47
C TRP A 15 -1.38 -2.99 5.09
N ILE A 16 -2.62 -2.49 5.03
CA ILE A 16 -3.22 -1.96 3.81
C ILE A 16 -4.08 -0.74 4.13
N VAL A 17 -3.95 0.32 3.33
CA VAL A 17 -4.78 1.52 3.43
C VAL A 17 -5.41 1.90 2.10
N ILE A 18 -6.68 2.28 2.14
CA ILE A 18 -7.42 2.75 0.98
C ILE A 18 -7.55 4.27 1.05
N THR A 19 -7.22 4.94 -0.05
CA THR A 19 -7.40 6.39 -0.19
C THR A 19 -8.86 6.80 0.03
N LYS A 20 -9.10 8.00 0.59
CA LYS A 20 -10.46 8.50 0.82
C LYS A 20 -11.30 8.57 -0.46
N SER A 21 -10.65 8.79 -1.61
CA SER A 21 -11.30 8.78 -2.93
C SER A 21 -11.71 7.37 -3.39
N GLY A 22 -11.19 6.32 -2.75
CA GLY A 22 -11.44 4.91 -3.07
C GLY A 22 -10.83 4.46 -4.39
N ASN A 23 -9.91 5.25 -4.96
CA ASN A 23 -9.32 4.97 -6.27
C ASN A 23 -7.98 4.24 -6.17
N PHE A 24 -7.33 4.33 -5.02
CA PHE A 24 -6.02 3.71 -4.76
C PHE A 24 -5.98 3.05 -3.40
N THR A 25 -5.20 1.99 -3.30
CA THR A 25 -4.81 1.35 -2.05
C THR A 25 -3.31 1.15 -2.04
N TYR A 26 -2.72 1.20 -0.85
CA TYR A 26 -1.30 0.96 -0.63
C TYR A 26 -1.15 -0.14 0.41
N THR A 27 -0.08 -0.92 0.27
CA THR A 27 0.27 -2.01 1.18
C THR A 27 1.73 -1.87 1.57
N THR A 28 2.02 -1.88 2.86
CA THR A 28 3.39 -1.98 3.37
C THR A 28 3.86 -3.43 3.37
N ASN A 29 5.08 -3.63 2.89
CA ASN A 29 5.75 -4.93 2.84
C ASN A 29 6.94 -4.90 3.80
N THR A 30 6.73 -5.42 5.00
CA THR A 30 7.72 -5.36 6.09
C THR A 30 8.99 -6.14 5.77
N GLY A 31 8.87 -7.25 5.04
CA GLY A 31 9.99 -8.12 4.71
C GLY A 31 10.91 -7.53 3.65
N SER A 32 10.42 -6.60 2.84
CA SER A 32 11.20 -5.90 1.82
C SER A 32 11.47 -4.43 2.13
N GLY A 33 10.80 -3.83 3.13
CA GLY A 33 10.93 -2.39 3.42
C GLY A 33 10.31 -1.51 2.33
N THR A 34 9.33 -2.03 1.58
CA THR A 34 8.73 -1.34 0.43
C THR A 34 7.23 -1.12 0.63
N VAL A 35 6.66 -0.19 -0.14
CA VAL A 35 5.21 0.01 -0.27
C VAL A 35 4.79 -0.32 -1.69
N THR A 36 3.77 -1.16 -1.83
CA THR A 36 3.14 -1.47 -3.12
C THR A 36 1.83 -0.71 -3.25
N GLY A 37 1.66 0.06 -4.31
CA GLY A 37 0.42 0.75 -4.64
C GLY A 37 -0.40 0.01 -5.69
N PHE A 38 -1.72 0.06 -5.55
CA PHE A 38 -2.70 -0.46 -6.51
C PHE A 38 -3.77 0.58 -6.82
N ARG A 39 -4.20 0.62 -8.08
CA ARG A 39 -5.44 1.28 -8.50
C ARG A 39 -6.62 0.36 -8.30
N ILE A 40 -7.70 0.88 -7.73
CA ILE A 40 -8.96 0.17 -7.50
C ILE A 40 -9.94 0.53 -8.61
N ASN A 41 -10.44 -0.48 -9.33
CA ASN A 41 -11.63 -0.31 -10.15
C ASN A 41 -12.87 -0.36 -9.24
N ARG A 42 -13.49 0.79 -8.97
CA ARG A 42 -14.63 0.89 -8.04
C ARG A 42 -15.89 0.16 -8.50
N ALA A 43 -16.03 -0.10 -9.81
CA ALA A 43 -17.19 -0.82 -10.33
C ALA A 43 -17.05 -2.33 -10.15
N THR A 44 -15.82 -2.86 -10.19
CA THR A 44 -15.56 -4.31 -10.17
C THR A 44 -14.80 -4.80 -8.94
N GLY A 45 -14.21 -3.90 -8.16
CA GLY A 45 -13.31 -4.22 -7.05
C GLY A 45 -11.92 -4.69 -7.47
N GLN A 46 -11.62 -4.75 -8.78
CA GLN A 46 -10.32 -5.24 -9.24
C GLN A 46 -9.20 -4.27 -8.89
N LEU A 47 -8.08 -4.83 -8.44
CA LEU A 47 -6.85 -4.11 -8.18
C LEU A 47 -5.95 -4.18 -9.41
N THR A 48 -5.22 -3.11 -9.70
CA THR A 48 -4.18 -3.09 -10.73
C THR A 48 -2.96 -2.43 -10.13
N GLN A 49 -1.82 -3.12 -10.14
CA GLN A 49 -0.57 -2.59 -9.61
C GLN A 49 -0.21 -1.26 -10.30
N LEU A 50 0.26 -0.29 -9.53
CA LEU A 50 0.71 0.99 -10.06
C LEU A 50 2.07 0.85 -10.76
N ASP A 51 2.97 0.11 -10.13
CA ASP A 51 4.35 -0.12 -10.59
C ASP A 51 4.55 -1.61 -10.81
N ALA A 52 5.10 -2.01 -11.96
CA ALA A 52 5.15 -3.42 -12.36
C ALA A 52 6.04 -4.30 -11.46
N ASP A 53 7.05 -3.70 -10.83
CA ASP A 53 7.96 -4.33 -9.87
C ASP A 53 7.38 -4.42 -8.45
N GLY A 54 6.26 -3.74 -8.19
CA GLY A 54 5.58 -3.76 -6.90
C GLY A 54 6.17 -2.75 -5.91
N VAL A 55 7.03 -1.85 -6.37
CA VAL A 55 7.69 -0.85 -5.54
C VAL A 55 7.21 0.54 -5.93
N THR A 56 6.18 1.01 -5.24
CA THR A 56 5.69 2.39 -5.38
C THR A 56 6.49 3.36 -4.51
N ALA A 57 6.97 2.90 -3.35
CA ALA A 57 7.87 3.66 -2.50
C ALA A 57 8.78 2.75 -1.66
N GLU A 58 9.94 3.28 -1.29
CA GLU A 58 10.86 2.69 -0.32
C GLU A 58 10.64 3.35 1.04
N THR A 59 10.54 2.55 2.11
CA THR A 59 10.38 3.07 3.48
C THR A 59 11.72 3.45 4.14
N GLY A 60 12.84 2.99 3.55
CA GLY A 60 14.19 3.30 4.00
C GLY A 60 14.98 2.04 4.38
N GLU A 61 16.31 2.13 4.34
CA GLU A 61 17.19 1.00 4.67
C GLU A 61 17.02 0.59 6.15
N GLY A 62 16.72 -0.69 6.39
CA GLY A 62 16.48 -1.23 7.73
C GLY A 62 15.10 -0.91 8.33
N SER A 63 14.19 -0.30 7.56
CA SER A 63 12.81 -0.06 7.98
C SER A 63 12.04 -1.37 8.09
N THR A 64 11.08 -1.42 9.01
CA THR A 64 10.19 -2.59 9.21
C THR A 64 8.76 -2.08 9.31
N PRO A 65 8.16 -1.68 8.17
CA PRO A 65 6.90 -0.98 8.18
C PRO A 65 5.78 -1.95 8.51
N ILE A 66 5.32 -1.92 9.77
CA ILE A 66 4.23 -2.77 10.26
C ILE A 66 2.87 -2.08 10.20
N ASP A 67 2.87 -0.76 10.05
CA ASP A 67 1.67 0.08 10.06
C ASP A 67 1.85 1.23 9.06
N GLU A 68 0.74 1.68 8.50
CA GLU A 68 0.69 2.85 7.63
C GLU A 68 -0.59 3.64 7.85
N ALA A 69 -0.46 4.97 7.84
CA ALA A 69 -1.58 5.88 7.92
C ALA A 69 -1.55 6.85 6.73
N LEU A 70 -2.72 7.09 6.14
CA LEU A 70 -2.91 8.13 5.14
C LEU A 70 -3.14 9.46 5.84
N SER A 71 -2.34 10.47 5.49
CA SER A 71 -2.60 11.84 5.94
C SER A 71 -3.94 12.32 5.39
N ALA A 72 -4.79 12.84 6.27
CA ALA A 72 -6.10 13.36 5.91
C ALA A 72 -6.03 14.60 5.00
N GLU A 73 -4.88 15.26 4.95
CA GLU A 73 -4.69 16.61 4.40
C GLU A 73 -3.93 16.65 3.07
N GLN A 74 -3.14 15.62 2.77
CA GLN A 74 -2.37 15.54 1.52
C GLN A 74 -2.63 14.21 0.83
N PRO A 75 -3.13 14.19 -0.42
CA PRO A 75 -3.52 12.97 -1.12
C PRO A 75 -2.36 11.99 -1.39
N PHE A 76 -1.11 12.37 -1.07
CA PHE A 76 0.10 11.61 -1.35
C PHE A 76 1.02 11.40 -0.14
N SER A 77 0.66 11.85 1.06
CA SER A 77 1.49 11.60 2.25
C SER A 77 1.05 10.32 2.95
N LEU A 78 1.84 9.27 2.75
CA LEU A 78 1.78 8.00 3.47
C LEU A 78 2.84 8.02 4.57
N CYS A 79 2.45 7.67 5.80
CA CYS A 79 3.39 7.49 6.91
C CYS A 79 3.50 5.99 7.21
N ALA A 80 4.54 5.36 6.70
CA ALA A 80 4.95 4.03 7.14
C ALA A 80 5.65 4.16 8.51
N GLU A 81 5.37 3.25 9.44
CA GLU A 81 5.81 3.33 10.84
C GLU A 81 5.27 4.54 11.64
N CYS A 82 4.05 4.99 11.33
CA CYS A 82 3.34 5.89 12.23
C CYS A 82 2.99 5.14 13.53
N ARG A 83 3.92 5.11 14.51
CA ARG A 83 3.59 4.73 15.88
C ARG A 83 2.44 5.62 16.34
N ASN A 84 1.23 5.07 16.39
CA ASN A 84 0.13 5.67 17.12
C ASN A 84 0.64 5.99 18.54
N PRO A 85 0.50 7.24 19.04
CA PRO A 85 0.99 7.60 20.37
C PRO A 85 0.34 6.78 21.48
#